data_AF-S5Y7Y4-F1
#
_entry.id   AF-S5Y7Y4-F1
#
_cell.length_a   1.000
_cell.length_b   1.000
_cell.length_c   1.000
_cell.angle_alpha   90.00
_cell.angle_beta   90.00
_cell.angle_gamma   90.00
#
_symmetry.space_group_name_H-M   'P 1'
#
loop_
_entity.id
_entity.type
_entity.pdbx_description
1 polymer ?
#
loop_
_entity_poly.entity_id
_entity_poly.type
_entity_poly.pdbx_seq_one_letter_code
_entity_poly.pdbx_strand_id
1 'polypeptide(L)'
;MTEINLDTLSLSELKQLEKSVAKAITSFEERRKAEARAKVDELARELGYSFEELADAAASRKRSPSVAKYRHPENPELTWSGRGRKPGWIGEALVNGKSLEDFAI
;
A
#
# COMPACT_ATOMS: atom_id res chain seq x y z
N MET A 1 -36.33 -6.90 -4.20
CA MET A 1 -35.28 -7.15 -5.20
C MET A 1 -35.93 -7.84 -6.37
N THR A 2 -35.68 -7.38 -7.61
CA THR A 2 -36.17 -8.07 -8.80
C THR A 2 -35.31 -9.31 -9.03
N GLU A 3 -35.87 -10.48 -8.77
CA GLU A 3 -35.20 -11.76 -8.99
C GLU A 3 -35.22 -12.06 -10.50
N ILE A 4 -34.04 -12.17 -11.12
CA ILE A 4 -33.90 -12.48 -12.54
C ILE A 4 -33.82 -14.00 -12.68
N ASN A 5 -34.78 -14.61 -13.38
CA ASN A 5 -34.77 -16.06 -13.65
C ASN A 5 -33.68 -16.39 -14.69
N LEU A 6 -32.65 -17.13 -14.28
CA LEU A 6 -31.48 -17.44 -15.10
C LEU A 6 -31.65 -18.72 -15.94
N ASP A 7 -32.52 -19.65 -15.52
CA ASP A 7 -32.77 -20.93 -16.21
C ASP A 7 -33.42 -20.79 -17.58
N THR A 8 -34.09 -19.67 -17.85
CA THR A 8 -34.73 -19.41 -19.16
C THR A 8 -33.81 -18.73 -20.16
N LEU A 9 -32.62 -18.30 -19.74
CA LEU A 9 -31.69 -17.56 -20.58
C LEU A 9 -30.77 -18.52 -21.36
N SER A 10 -30.54 -18.21 -22.63
CA SER A 10 -29.53 -18.91 -23.43
C SER A 10 -28.11 -18.59 -22.94
N LEU A 11 -27.13 -19.45 -23.27
CA LEU A 11 -25.72 -19.22 -22.93
C LEU A 11 -25.18 -17.88 -23.45
N SER A 12 -25.68 -17.40 -24.59
CA SER A 12 -25.34 -16.09 -25.15
C SER A 12 -25.90 -14.94 -24.30
N GLU A 13 -27.14 -15.06 -23.84
CA GLU A 13 -27.79 -14.06 -22.98
C GLU A 13 -27.16 -14.02 -21.59
N LEU A 14 -26.80 -15.17 -21.02
CA LEU A 14 -26.07 -15.24 -19.75
C LEU A 14 -24.72 -14.52 -19.83
N LYS A 15 -23.95 -14.75 -20.89
CA LYS A 15 -22.69 -14.02 -21.14
C LYS A 15 -22.89 -12.52 -21.34
N GLN A 16 -23.99 -12.12 -21.99
CA GLN A 16 -24.30 -10.72 -22.20
C GLN A 16 -24.75 -10.03 -20.91
N LEU A 17 -25.49 -10.73 -20.05
CA LEU A 17 -25.88 -10.28 -18.73
C LEU A 17 -24.65 -10.12 -17.84
N GLU A 18 -23.73 -11.09 -17.84
CA GLU A 18 -22.46 -11.00 -17.10
C GLU A 18 -21.68 -9.73 -17.46
N LYS A 19 -21.50 -9.46 -18.76
CA LYS A 19 -20.82 -8.25 -19.23
C LYS A 19 -21.54 -6.97 -18.81
N SER A 20 -22.88 -6.96 -18.90
CA SER A 20 -23.70 -5.81 -18.52
C SER A 20 -23.61 -5.55 -17.01
N VAL A 21 -23.65 -6.60 -16.20
CA VAL A 21 -23.50 -6.53 -14.74
C VAL A 21 -22.09 -6.06 -14.38
N ALA A 22 -21.05 -6.62 -14.99
CA ALA A 22 -19.67 -6.18 -14.75
C ALA A 22 -19.49 -4.68 -15.06
N LYS A 23 -20.03 -4.20 -16.19
CA LYS A 23 -20.02 -2.78 -16.54
C LYS A 23 -20.81 -1.94 -15.54
N ALA A 24 -21.97 -2.42 -15.11
CA ALA A 24 -22.80 -1.73 -14.12
C ALA A 24 -22.11 -1.61 -12.75
N ILE A 25 -21.42 -2.67 -12.32
CA ILE A 25 -20.62 -2.68 -11.09
C ILE A 25 -19.49 -1.66 -11.18
N THR A 26 -18.65 -1.72 -12.23
CA THR A 26 -17.54 -0.76 -12.40
C THR A 26 -18.05 0.68 -12.42
N SER A 27 -19.11 0.95 -13.19
CA SER A 27 -19.70 2.28 -13.27
C SER A 27 -20.29 2.75 -11.93
N PHE A 28 -20.87 1.84 -11.15
CA PHE A 28 -21.36 2.15 -9.80
C PHE A 28 -20.21 2.47 -8.84
N GLU A 29 -19.13 1.71 -8.88
CA GLU A 29 -17.93 1.97 -8.07
C GLU A 29 -17.26 3.29 -8.44
N GLU A 30 -17.18 3.63 -9.73
CA GLU A 30 -16.67 4.92 -10.20
C GLU A 30 -17.52 6.08 -9.69
N ARG A 31 -18.86 5.99 -9.80
CA ARG A 31 -19.77 7.00 -9.23
C ARG A 31 -19.60 7.12 -7.71
N ARG A 32 -19.50 5.99 -7.00
CA ARG A 32 -19.32 5.99 -5.54
C ARG A 32 -17.99 6.60 -5.12
N LYS A 33 -16.91 6.33 -5.87
CA LYS A 33 -15.59 6.96 -5.65
C LYS A 33 -15.63 8.45 -5.94
N ALA A 34 -16.30 8.88 -7.01
CA ALA A 34 -16.47 10.29 -7.34
C ALA A 34 -17.26 11.03 -6.25
N GLU A 35 -18.36 10.46 -5.76
CA GLU A 35 -19.15 11.03 -4.67
C GLU A 35 -18.35 11.10 -3.36
N ALA A 36 -17.59 10.05 -3.04
CA ALA A 36 -16.71 10.06 -1.87
C ALA A 36 -15.65 11.17 -1.99
N ARG A 37 -15.04 11.34 -3.16
CA ARG A 37 -14.06 12.41 -3.40
C ARG A 37 -14.71 13.80 -3.28
N ALA A 38 -15.92 13.98 -3.81
CA ALA A 38 -16.65 15.24 -3.70
C ALA A 38 -16.95 15.60 -2.24
N LYS A 39 -17.39 14.64 -1.41
CA LYS A 39 -17.63 14.87 0.02
C LYS A 39 -16.35 15.22 0.79
N VAL A 40 -15.24 14.57 0.47
CA VAL A 40 -13.95 14.89 1.09
C VAL A 40 -13.45 16.27 0.65
N ASP A 41 -13.62 16.63 -0.62
CA ASP A 41 -13.24 17.96 -1.12
C ASP A 41 -14.11 19.08 -0.53
N GLU A 42 -15.41 18.85 -0.36
CA GLU A 42 -16.32 19.79 0.30
C GLU A 42 -15.91 20.03 1.76
N LEU A 43 -15.64 18.96 2.52
CA LEU A 43 -15.16 19.07 3.89
C LEU A 43 -13.78 19.74 3.96
N ALA A 44 -12.89 19.43 3.03
CA ALA A 44 -11.59 20.09 2.95
C ALA A 44 -11.76 21.60 2.74
N ARG A 45 -12.64 22.00 1.81
CA ARG A 45 -12.94 23.42 1.51
C ARG A 45 -13.56 24.14 2.70
N GLU A 46 -14.43 23.49 3.46
CA GLU A 46 -14.98 24.05 4.71
C GLU A 46 -13.88 24.38 5.71
N LEU A 47 -12.82 23.56 5.75
CA LEU A 47 -11.64 23.77 6.60
C LEU A 47 -10.58 24.68 5.96
N GLY A 48 -10.82 25.20 4.74
CA GLY A 48 -9.89 26.09 4.02
C GLY A 48 -8.78 25.37 3.26
N TYR A 49 -8.91 24.08 2.98
CA TYR A 49 -7.94 23.26 2.25
C TYR A 49 -8.56 22.66 0.98
N SER A 50 -7.74 22.24 0.02
CA SER A 50 -8.18 21.40 -1.10
C SER A 50 -7.87 19.92 -0.87
N PHE A 51 -8.61 19.01 -1.51
CA PHE A 51 -8.27 17.59 -1.49
C PHE A 51 -6.84 17.32 -2.00
N GLU A 52 -6.38 18.07 -3.01
CA GLU A 52 -5.06 17.90 -3.61
C GLU A 52 -3.93 18.27 -2.64
N GLU A 53 -4.10 19.34 -1.86
CA GLU A 53 -3.15 19.71 -0.82
C GLU A 53 -3.09 18.68 0.31
N LEU A 54 -4.23 18.13 0.72
CA LEU A 54 -4.26 17.05 1.72
C LEU A 54 -3.62 15.76 1.21
N ALA A 55 -3.81 15.44 -0.07
CA ALA A 55 -3.19 14.28 -0.71
C ALA A 55 -1.67 14.44 -0.85
N ASP A 56 -1.20 15.64 -1.23
CA ASP A 56 0.24 15.94 -1.33
C ASP A 56 0.92 15.94 0.05
N ALA A 57 0.26 16.50 1.07
CA ALA A 57 0.72 16.43 2.46
C ALA A 57 0.82 14.98 2.98
N ALA A 58 -0.04 14.07 2.52
CA ALA A 58 0.07 12.64 2.84
C ALA A 58 1.21 11.95 2.08
N ALA A 59 1.40 12.29 0.79
CA ALA A 59 2.44 11.72 -0.06
C ALA A 59 3.85 12.16 0.35
N SER A 60 4.00 13.38 0.88
CA SER A 60 5.26 13.94 1.36
C SER A 60 5.83 13.22 2.60
N ARG A 61 5.03 12.39 3.30
CA ARG A 61 5.57 11.42 4.28
C ARG A 61 6.23 10.22 3.58
N LYS A 62 7.17 10.49 2.66
CA LYS A 62 8.16 9.48 2.27
C LYS A 62 8.95 9.14 3.53
N ARG A 63 8.73 7.94 4.08
CA ARG A 63 9.54 7.42 5.19
C ARG A 63 11.00 7.49 4.73
N SER A 64 11.82 8.28 5.41
CA SER A 64 13.24 8.37 5.11
C SER A 64 13.83 6.95 5.11
N PRO A 65 14.65 6.60 4.11
CA PRO A 65 15.30 5.30 4.08
C PRO A 65 16.05 5.10 5.39
N SER A 66 15.92 3.91 5.98
CA SER A 66 16.54 3.63 7.27
C SER A 66 18.06 3.70 7.09
N VAL A 67 18.70 4.66 7.76
CA VAL A 67 20.15 4.82 7.76
C VAL A 67 20.80 3.52 8.24
N ALA A 68 21.76 3.00 7.47
CA ALA A 68 22.58 1.86 7.87
C ALA A 68 23.35 2.21 9.15
N LYS A 69 23.14 1.45 10.23
CA LYS A 69 23.79 1.67 11.52
C LYS A 69 24.97 0.72 11.74
N TYR A 70 24.94 -0.45 11.11
CA TYR A 70 25.97 -1.48 11.24
C TYR A 70 26.43 -1.98 9.86
N ARG A 71 27.72 -2.29 9.70
CA ARG A 71 28.36 -2.81 8.48
C ARG A 71 29.16 -4.07 8.79
N HIS A 72 29.10 -5.05 7.88
CA HIS A 72 29.88 -6.27 8.00
C HIS A 72 31.39 -5.98 7.88
N PRO A 73 32.24 -6.59 8.73
CA PRO A 73 33.68 -6.30 8.77
C PRO A 73 34.40 -6.71 7.49
N GLU A 74 34.01 -7.85 6.90
CA GLU A 74 34.64 -8.41 5.69
C GLU A 74 33.92 -8.01 4.39
N ASN A 75 32.70 -7.48 4.46
CA ASN A 75 31.92 -7.15 3.27
C ASN A 75 31.18 -5.81 3.45
N PRO A 76 31.76 -4.68 3.01
CA PRO A 76 31.21 -3.36 3.28
C PRO A 76 29.86 -3.08 2.61
N GLU A 77 29.43 -3.93 1.66
CA GLU A 77 28.12 -3.85 1.01
C GLU A 77 26.98 -4.35 1.90
N LEU A 78 27.27 -5.25 2.85
CA LEU A 78 26.29 -5.77 3.79
C LEU A 78 26.12 -4.81 4.96
N THR A 79 25.02 -4.07 4.95
CA THR A 79 24.67 -3.13 6.00
C THR A 79 23.32 -3.46 6.65
N TRP A 80 23.19 -3.08 7.92
CA TRP A 80 21.96 -3.26 8.68
C TRP A 80 21.61 -1.99 9.42
N SER A 81 20.36 -1.55 9.30
CA SER A 81 19.87 -0.32 9.93
C SER A 81 19.55 -0.48 11.42
N GLY A 82 19.73 -1.67 11.99
CA GLY A 82 19.31 -1.98 13.36
C GLY A 82 17.80 -2.18 13.52
N ARG A 83 17.03 -2.07 12.43
CA ARG A 83 15.58 -2.30 12.41
C ARG A 83 15.26 -3.56 11.60
N GLY A 84 14.31 -4.36 12.11
CA GLY A 84 13.85 -5.60 11.45
C GLY A 84 14.70 -6.83 11.79
N ARG A 85 14.62 -7.87 10.95
CA ARG A 85 15.30 -9.15 11.17
C ARG A 85 16.83 -8.94 11.20
N LYS A 86 17.46 -9.46 12.25
CA LYS A 86 18.92 -9.48 12.37
C LYS A 86 19.53 -10.31 11.23
N PRO A 87 20.51 -9.78 10.48
CA PRO A 87 21.31 -10.54 9.53
C PRO A 87 22.05 -11.71 10.21
N GLY A 88 22.30 -12.78 9.45
CA GLY A 88 23.02 -13.97 9.94
C GLY A 88 24.37 -13.64 10.56
N TRP A 89 25.16 -12.80 9.88
CA TRP A 89 26.49 -12.38 10.32
C TRP A 89 26.51 -11.66 11.67
N ILE A 90 25.45 -10.92 12.04
CA ILE A 90 25.32 -10.32 13.37
C ILE A 90 25.05 -11.40 14.41
N GLY A 91 24.19 -12.36 14.09
CA GLY A 91 23.93 -13.51 14.96
C GLY A 91 25.20 -14.33 15.19
N GLU A 92 25.94 -14.62 14.13
CA GLU A 92 27.20 -15.35 14.18
C GLU A 92 28.27 -14.58 14.97
N ALA A 93 28.38 -13.27 14.77
CA ALA A 93 29.31 -12.44 15.52
C ALA A 93 28.98 -12.41 17.02
N LEU A 94 27.70 -12.31 17.39
CA LEU A 94 27.25 -12.37 18.78
C LEU A 94 27.55 -13.72 19.44
N VAL A 95 27.41 -14.83 18.69
CA VAL A 95 27.78 -16.18 19.17
C VAL A 95 29.30 -16.31 19.36
N ASN A 96 30.10 -15.68 18.49
CA ASN A 96 31.56 -15.62 18.59
C ASN A 96 32.06 -14.64 19.67
N GLY A 97 31.17 -14.05 20.48
CA GLY A 97 31.52 -13.15 21.57
C GLY A 97 31.82 -11.70 21.16
N LYS A 98 31.56 -11.33 19.90
CA LYS A 98 31.70 -9.94 19.43
C LYS A 98 30.44 -9.14 19.74
N SER A 99 30.63 -7.90 20.18
CA SER A 99 29.52 -6.98 20.44
C SER A 99 28.97 -6.40 19.13
N LEU A 100 27.66 -6.12 19.12
CA LEU A 100 27.00 -5.43 17.99
C LEU A 100 27.64 -4.07 17.67
N GLU A 101 28.25 -3.42 18.67
CA GLU A 101 28.93 -2.13 18.58
C GLU A 101 30.22 -2.19 17.74
N ASP A 102 30.87 -3.36 17.64
CA ASP A 102 32.07 -3.57 16.82
C ASP A 102 31.78 -3.38 15.32
N PHE A 103 30.51 -3.53 14.94
CA PHE A 103 30.03 -3.39 13.57
C PHE A 103 29.39 -2.03 13.30
N ALA A 104 29.36 -1.11 14.26
CA ALA A 104 28.76 0.20 14.08
C ALA A 104 29.55 1.03 13.05
N ILE A 105 28.82 1.75 12.19
CA ILE A 105 29.39 2.70 11.20
C ILE A 105 29.44 4.10 11.79
#